data_AF-A0A6A6WZ34-F1
#
_entry.id   AF-A0A6A6WZ34-F1
#
_cell.length_a   1.000
_cell.length_b   1.000
_cell.length_c   1.000
_cell.angle_alpha   90.00
_cell.angle_beta   90.00
_cell.angle_gamma   90.00
#
_symmetry.space_group_name_H-M   'P 1'
#
loop_
_entity.id
_entity.type
_entity.pdbx_description
1 polymer ?
#
loop_
_entity_poly.entity_id
_entity_poly.type
_entity_poly.pdbx_seq_one_letter_code
_entity_poly.pdbx_strand_id
1 'polypeptide(L)'
;MLVDSGAAVNHLHQTEVPPSTPLHRAVKHPYGSKEFVHFLIENGSNVNALDSEGCTPLFWALRGRYSMRSRFPNNNEIIHELVTSGSTVTAIDEDGDTPLHDVPNVKIAKMFLQHGADALAKNKDGNTPIHTASAHGDMDVVKFLLEHGAYLDEADAIGQTPLMLDAGSDLDLLRRLLDRGASVNARTDAGWTSLYHAIQWL
;
A
#
# COMPACT_ATOMS: atom_id res chain seq x y z
N MET A 1 -30.01 -9.86 -8.71
CA MET A 1 -31.12 -10.53 -7.99
C MET A 1 -31.31 -10.01 -6.57
N LEU A 2 -30.37 -10.22 -5.63
CA LEU A 2 -30.54 -9.76 -4.24
C LEU A 2 -30.56 -8.23 -4.12
N VAL A 3 -29.65 -7.55 -4.82
CA VAL A 3 -29.61 -6.08 -4.88
C VAL A 3 -30.90 -5.52 -5.48
N ASP A 4 -31.36 -6.09 -6.60
CA ASP A 4 -32.66 -5.73 -7.21
C ASP A 4 -33.87 -6.00 -6.30
N SER A 5 -33.71 -6.87 -5.30
CA SER A 5 -34.73 -7.20 -4.29
C SER A 5 -34.64 -6.31 -3.04
N GLY A 6 -33.82 -5.26 -3.06
CA GLY A 6 -33.69 -4.27 -1.99
C GLY A 6 -32.67 -4.62 -0.91
N ALA A 7 -31.72 -5.52 -1.18
CA ALA A 7 -30.64 -5.81 -0.24
C ALA A 7 -29.78 -4.55 0.03
N ALA A 8 -29.41 -4.33 1.30
CA ALA A 8 -28.62 -3.18 1.71
C ALA A 8 -27.13 -3.33 1.31
N VAL A 9 -26.75 -2.73 0.18
CA VAL A 9 -25.39 -2.79 -0.39
C VAL A 9 -24.28 -2.14 0.45
N ASN A 10 -24.65 -1.36 1.48
CA ASN A 10 -23.72 -0.65 2.38
C ASN A 10 -23.78 -1.13 3.84
N HIS A 11 -24.53 -2.21 4.12
CA HIS A 11 -24.67 -2.70 5.49
C HIS A 11 -23.32 -3.21 6.03
N LEU A 12 -22.92 -2.74 7.22
CA LEU A 12 -21.75 -3.28 7.93
C LEU A 12 -22.12 -4.62 8.58
N HIS A 13 -21.47 -5.69 8.15
CA HIS A 13 -21.72 -7.02 8.66
C HIS A 13 -21.02 -7.22 10.01
N GLN A 14 -21.75 -7.04 11.11
CA GLN A 14 -21.21 -7.01 12.48
C GLN A 14 -20.60 -8.33 12.98
N THR A 15 -20.93 -9.46 12.36
CA THR A 15 -20.43 -10.79 12.76
C THR A 15 -19.09 -11.16 12.12
N GLU A 16 -18.57 -10.33 11.20
CA GLU A 16 -17.20 -10.44 10.70
C GLU A 16 -16.21 -9.74 11.63
N VAL A 17 -14.95 -10.14 11.56
CA VAL A 17 -13.83 -9.47 12.23
C VAL A 17 -12.78 -9.14 11.16
N PRO A 18 -12.57 -7.86 10.82
CA PRO A 18 -13.36 -6.69 11.23
C PRO A 18 -14.75 -6.63 10.56
N PRO A 19 -15.78 -6.09 11.23
CA PRO A 19 -17.05 -5.75 10.56
C PRO A 19 -16.84 -4.91 9.32
N SER A 20 -17.34 -5.39 8.18
CA SER A 20 -17.04 -4.81 6.86
C SER A 20 -18.29 -4.71 5.97
N THR A 21 -18.23 -3.87 4.92
CA THR A 21 -19.33 -3.76 3.93
C THR A 21 -19.23 -4.86 2.85
N PRO A 22 -20.31 -5.14 2.09
CA PRO A 22 -20.25 -6.08 0.97
C PRO A 22 -19.12 -5.77 -0.02
N LEU A 23 -18.80 -4.49 -0.23
CA LEU A 23 -17.71 -4.06 -1.10
C LEU A 23 -16.33 -4.47 -0.55
N HIS A 24 -16.09 -4.31 0.76
CA HIS A 24 -14.86 -4.80 1.40
C HIS A 24 -14.68 -6.30 1.17
N ARG A 25 -15.76 -7.06 1.32
CA ARG A 25 -15.71 -8.51 1.13
C ARG A 25 -15.48 -8.89 -0.33
N ALA A 26 -16.13 -8.20 -1.26
CA ALA A 26 -15.95 -8.43 -2.70
C ALA A 26 -14.48 -8.28 -3.12
N VAL A 27 -13.79 -7.27 -2.59
CA VAL A 27 -12.37 -7.01 -2.87
C VAL A 27 -11.46 -8.08 -2.26
N LYS A 28 -11.75 -8.56 -1.04
CA LYS A 28 -10.93 -9.59 -0.35
C LYS A 28 -11.17 -11.01 -0.86
N HIS A 29 -12.28 -11.25 -1.57
CA HIS A 29 -12.72 -12.61 -1.86
C HIS A 29 -11.85 -13.27 -2.96
N PRO A 30 -11.47 -14.56 -2.83
CA PRO A 30 -10.72 -15.31 -3.85
C PRO A 30 -11.32 -15.27 -5.26
N TYR A 31 -12.64 -15.17 -5.31
CA TYR A 31 -13.43 -15.12 -6.54
C TYR A 31 -14.03 -13.74 -6.79
N GLY A 32 -13.53 -12.72 -6.07
CA GLY A 32 -13.85 -11.33 -6.33
C GLY A 32 -13.36 -10.96 -7.72
N SER A 33 -14.31 -10.73 -8.63
CA SER A 33 -14.00 -10.26 -9.98
C SER A 33 -14.21 -8.75 -10.07
N LYS A 34 -13.53 -8.12 -11.02
CA LYS A 34 -13.74 -6.71 -11.34
C LYS A 34 -15.22 -6.44 -11.63
N GLU A 35 -15.88 -7.33 -12.36
CA GLU A 35 -17.30 -7.21 -12.73
C GLU A 35 -18.22 -7.21 -11.51
N PHE A 36 -17.90 -8.03 -10.50
CA PHE A 36 -18.69 -8.06 -9.28
C PHE A 36 -18.50 -6.80 -8.44
N VAL A 37 -17.26 -6.30 -8.33
CA VAL A 37 -16.96 -5.02 -7.68
C VAL A 37 -17.66 -3.87 -8.41
N HIS A 38 -17.55 -3.83 -9.73
CA HIS A 38 -18.21 -2.85 -10.59
C HIS A 38 -19.73 -2.87 -10.40
N PHE A 39 -20.35 -4.05 -10.41
CA PHE A 39 -21.78 -4.21 -10.15
C PHE A 39 -22.21 -3.63 -8.80
N LEU A 40 -21.46 -3.87 -7.72
CA LEU A 40 -21.77 -3.31 -6.41
C LEU A 40 -21.68 -1.77 -6.40
N ILE A 41 -20.65 -1.22 -7.04
CA ILE A 41 -20.45 0.23 -7.17
C ILE A 41 -21.60 0.87 -7.97
N GLU A 42 -21.97 0.32 -9.12
CA GLU A 42 -23.09 0.82 -9.93
C GLU A 42 -24.42 0.80 -9.17
N ASN A 43 -24.56 -0.12 -8.21
CA ASN A 43 -25.75 -0.24 -7.36
C ASN A 43 -25.65 0.56 -6.05
N GLY A 44 -24.73 1.53 -5.96
CA GLY A 44 -24.68 2.48 -4.86
C GLY A 44 -23.85 2.04 -3.65
N SER A 45 -22.95 1.06 -3.82
CA SER A 45 -21.94 0.82 -2.79
C SER A 45 -21.05 2.05 -2.59
N ASN A 46 -20.83 2.42 -1.33
CA ASN A 46 -19.90 3.48 -0.97
C ASN A 46 -18.46 2.96 -1.14
N VAL A 47 -17.80 3.43 -2.18
CA VAL A 47 -16.40 3.08 -2.52
C VAL A 47 -15.38 3.51 -1.46
N ASN A 48 -15.76 4.48 -0.61
CA ASN A 48 -14.97 5.00 0.50
C ASN A 48 -15.57 4.62 1.86
N ALA A 49 -16.39 3.57 1.92
CA ALA A 49 -16.88 3.06 3.20
C ALA A 49 -15.69 2.70 4.10
N LEU A 50 -15.79 3.00 5.39
CA LEU A 50 -14.83 2.55 6.38
C LEU A 50 -15.36 1.27 7.02
N ASP A 51 -14.51 0.27 7.19
CA ASP A 51 -14.78 -0.85 8.07
C ASP A 51 -14.55 -0.46 9.55
N SER A 52 -14.65 -1.41 10.47
CA SER A 52 -14.44 -1.13 11.89
C SER A 52 -12.99 -0.77 12.27
N GLU A 53 -12.04 -1.04 11.39
CA GLU A 53 -10.61 -0.72 11.53
C GLU A 53 -10.27 0.57 10.75
N GLY A 54 -11.27 1.36 10.37
CA GLY A 54 -11.07 2.60 9.63
C GLY A 54 -10.49 2.41 8.23
N CYS A 55 -10.44 1.18 7.70
CA CYS A 55 -9.86 0.88 6.39
C CYS A 55 -10.93 1.02 5.30
N THR A 56 -10.52 1.51 4.14
CA THR A 56 -11.36 1.56 2.93
C THR A 56 -11.25 0.26 2.12
N PRO A 57 -12.19 -0.04 1.20
CA PRO A 57 -12.05 -1.16 0.28
C PRO A 57 -10.73 -1.11 -0.53
N LEU A 58 -10.22 0.09 -0.83
CA LEU A 58 -8.95 0.27 -1.54
C LEU A 58 -7.77 -0.26 -0.72
N PHE A 59 -7.70 0.02 0.59
CA PHE A 59 -6.64 -0.52 1.45
C PHE A 59 -6.62 -2.05 1.46
N TRP A 60 -7.80 -2.67 1.49
CA TRP A 60 -7.89 -4.13 1.41
C TRP A 60 -7.50 -4.71 0.05
N ALA A 61 -7.78 -3.99 -1.04
CA ALA A 61 -7.29 -4.38 -2.37
C ALA A 61 -5.76 -4.38 -2.44
N LEU A 62 -5.12 -3.43 -1.75
CA LEU A 62 -3.66 -3.26 -1.74
C LEU A 62 -2.94 -4.24 -0.81
N ARG A 63 -3.50 -4.48 0.38
CA ARG A 63 -2.95 -5.41 1.41
C ARG A 63 -3.06 -6.89 1.04
N GLY A 64 -3.82 -7.24 0.01
CA GLY A 64 -3.96 -8.61 -0.49
C GLY A 64 -2.62 -9.33 -0.77
N ARG A 65 -1.53 -8.57 -1.00
CA ARG A 65 -0.18 -9.08 -1.24
C ARG A 65 0.59 -9.54 0.01
N TYR A 66 0.18 -9.11 1.21
CA TYR A 66 0.95 -9.31 2.45
C TYR A 66 0.41 -10.41 3.36
N SER A 67 -0.81 -10.87 3.11
CA SER A 67 -1.36 -11.98 3.87
C SER A 67 -0.75 -13.29 3.36
N MET A 68 0.15 -13.90 4.16
CA MET A 68 0.68 -15.26 3.90
C MET A 68 -0.43 -16.33 3.80
N ARG A 69 -1.64 -16.00 4.24
CA ARG A 69 -2.86 -16.83 4.11
C ARG A 69 -3.67 -16.51 2.84
N SER A 70 -3.43 -15.38 2.21
CA SER A 70 -4.06 -14.95 0.97
C SER A 70 -3.30 -15.54 -0.21
N ARG A 71 -3.79 -16.69 -0.68
CA ARG A 71 -3.36 -17.32 -1.94
C ARG A 71 -3.88 -16.53 -3.16
N PHE A 72 -4.19 -15.24 -3.00
CA PHE A 72 -4.98 -14.47 -3.95
C PHE A 72 -4.07 -13.52 -4.72
N PRO A 73 -4.02 -13.63 -6.06
CA PRO A 73 -3.22 -12.74 -6.87
C PRO A 73 -3.76 -11.32 -6.73
N ASN A 74 -2.83 -10.39 -6.71
CA ASN A 74 -3.11 -8.99 -6.62
C ASN A 74 -3.97 -8.55 -7.81
N ASN A 75 -5.18 -8.07 -7.54
CA ASN A 75 -6.12 -7.73 -8.61
C ASN A 75 -5.97 -6.25 -8.97
N ASN A 76 -4.96 -5.96 -9.78
CA ASN A 76 -4.73 -4.63 -10.37
C ASN A 76 -5.97 -4.07 -11.06
N GLU A 77 -6.86 -4.93 -11.58
CA GLU A 77 -8.10 -4.52 -12.23
C GLU A 77 -9.13 -4.01 -11.22
N ILE A 78 -9.24 -4.64 -10.05
CA ILE A 78 -10.07 -4.16 -8.94
C ILE A 78 -9.52 -2.84 -8.40
N ILE A 79 -8.20 -2.72 -8.20
CA ILE A 79 -7.59 -1.45 -7.76
C ILE A 79 -7.90 -0.34 -8.76
N HIS A 80 -7.75 -0.62 -10.05
CA HIS A 80 -8.08 0.34 -11.10
C HIS A 80 -9.56 0.73 -11.07
N GLU A 81 -10.47 -0.24 -10.97
CA GLU A 81 -11.91 0.00 -10.92
C GLU A 81 -12.31 0.89 -9.73
N LEU A 82 -11.77 0.61 -8.55
CA LEU A 82 -12.00 1.39 -7.33
C LEU A 82 -11.54 2.85 -7.51
N VAL A 83 -10.33 3.06 -8.02
CA VAL A 83 -9.81 4.42 -8.26
C VAL A 83 -10.61 5.16 -9.33
N THR A 84 -10.97 4.53 -10.44
CA THR A 84 -11.82 5.16 -11.45
C THR A 84 -13.23 5.45 -10.96
N SER A 85 -13.69 4.70 -9.96
CA SER A 85 -15.01 4.88 -9.32
C SER A 85 -15.00 5.91 -8.18
N GLY A 86 -13.88 6.62 -7.96
CA GLY A 86 -13.79 7.70 -6.98
C GLY A 86 -13.30 7.28 -5.59
N SER A 87 -12.54 6.19 -5.49
CA SER A 87 -11.80 5.90 -4.26
C SER A 87 -10.83 7.03 -3.90
N THR A 88 -10.78 7.40 -2.62
CA THR A 88 -9.88 8.42 -2.10
C THR A 88 -8.47 7.87 -1.96
N VAL A 89 -7.60 8.12 -2.94
CA VAL A 89 -6.20 7.66 -2.95
C VAL A 89 -5.30 8.36 -1.91
N THR A 90 -5.83 9.38 -1.24
CA THR A 90 -5.17 10.14 -0.16
C THR A 90 -5.71 9.80 1.23
N ALA A 91 -6.63 8.83 1.33
CA ALA A 91 -7.11 8.36 2.62
C ALA A 91 -5.94 7.80 3.44
N ILE A 92 -6.07 7.80 4.76
CA ILE A 92 -5.12 7.17 5.67
C ILE A 92 -5.83 6.07 6.46
N ASP A 93 -5.11 5.00 6.77
CA ASP A 93 -5.58 3.96 7.67
C ASP A 93 -5.21 4.25 9.14
N GLU A 94 -5.41 3.27 10.01
CA GLU A 94 -5.07 3.37 11.43
C GLU A 94 -3.57 3.51 11.70
N ASP A 95 -2.69 3.11 10.79
CA ASP A 95 -1.23 3.28 10.92
C ASP A 95 -0.76 4.61 10.31
N GLY A 96 -1.69 5.37 9.72
CA GLY A 96 -1.41 6.61 9.01
C GLY A 96 -0.85 6.38 7.60
N ASP A 97 -0.83 5.14 7.12
CA ASP A 97 -0.40 4.82 5.77
C ASP A 97 -1.41 5.36 4.77
N THR A 98 -0.91 5.95 3.69
CA THR A 98 -1.72 6.23 2.50
C THR A 98 -1.71 5.02 1.56
N PRO A 99 -2.68 4.89 0.64
CA PRO A 99 -2.64 3.87 -0.42
C PRO A 99 -1.29 3.79 -1.15
N LEU A 100 -0.54 4.90 -1.25
CA LEU A 100 0.76 4.92 -1.91
C LEU A 100 1.84 4.14 -1.15
N HIS A 101 1.75 4.01 0.18
CA HIS A 101 2.67 3.19 0.97
C HIS A 101 2.55 1.72 0.56
N ASP A 102 1.32 1.27 0.35
CA ASP A 102 1.01 -0.08 -0.07
C ASP A 102 0.78 -0.18 -1.58
N VAL A 103 1.62 0.39 -2.45
CA VAL A 103 1.49 0.12 -3.90
C VAL A 103 2.20 -1.15 -4.34
N PRO A 104 1.57 -1.98 -5.19
CA PRO A 104 2.17 -3.25 -5.57
C PRO A 104 3.07 -3.22 -6.80
N ASN A 105 3.00 -2.13 -7.58
CA ASN A 105 3.78 -1.96 -8.79
C ASN A 105 3.70 -0.50 -9.27
N VAL A 106 4.59 -0.17 -10.20
CA VAL A 106 4.70 1.15 -10.81
C VAL A 106 3.43 1.61 -11.51
N LYS A 107 2.65 0.70 -12.12
CA LYS A 107 1.43 1.07 -12.82
C LYS A 107 0.40 1.66 -11.85
N ILE A 108 0.21 1.03 -10.69
CA ILE A 108 -0.69 1.53 -9.64
C ILE A 108 -0.10 2.78 -8.97
N ALA A 109 1.21 2.80 -8.67
CA ALA A 109 1.86 3.98 -8.12
C ALA A 109 1.67 5.22 -9.01
N LYS A 110 1.87 5.07 -10.32
CA LYS A 110 1.63 6.13 -11.30
C LYS A 110 0.20 6.62 -11.28
N MET A 111 -0.76 5.71 -11.24
CA MET A 111 -2.18 6.06 -11.16
C MET A 111 -2.47 6.85 -9.88
N PHE A 112 -1.94 6.43 -8.73
CA PHE A 112 -2.18 7.13 -7.46
C PHE A 112 -1.59 8.55 -7.47
N LEU A 113 -0.37 8.74 -7.98
CA LEU A 113 0.23 10.07 -8.13
C LEU A 113 -0.60 10.97 -9.08
N GLN A 114 -1.11 10.42 -10.17
CA GLN A 114 -2.01 11.15 -11.09
C GLN A 114 -3.32 11.58 -10.43
N HIS A 115 -3.79 10.83 -9.42
CA HIS A 115 -4.98 11.13 -8.63
C HIS A 115 -4.66 11.92 -7.34
N GLY A 116 -3.46 12.49 -7.22
CA GLY A 116 -3.11 13.43 -6.15
C GLY A 116 -2.53 12.78 -4.88
N ALA A 117 -2.11 11.52 -4.94
CA ALA A 117 -1.32 10.95 -3.85
C ALA A 117 0.04 11.66 -3.71
N ASP A 118 0.53 11.77 -2.49
CA ASP A 118 1.79 12.42 -2.17
C ASP A 118 2.90 11.37 -1.95
N ALA A 119 3.94 11.41 -2.80
CA ALA A 119 5.12 10.54 -2.70
C ALA A 119 5.95 10.77 -1.42
N LEU A 120 5.73 11.90 -0.74
CA LEU A 120 6.40 12.29 0.50
C LEU A 120 5.52 12.12 1.74
N ALA A 121 4.31 11.60 1.59
CA ALA A 121 3.42 11.34 2.72
C ALA A 121 4.13 10.51 3.79
N LYS A 122 3.99 10.89 5.05
CA LYS A 122 4.55 10.18 6.19
C LYS A 122 3.45 9.49 6.99
N ASN A 123 3.62 8.21 7.28
CA ASN A 123 2.78 7.49 8.22
C ASN A 123 3.16 7.81 9.69
N LYS A 124 2.54 7.14 10.66
CA LYS A 124 2.78 7.41 12.09
C LYS A 124 4.20 7.09 12.55
N ASP A 125 4.88 6.17 11.86
CA ASP A 125 6.27 5.82 12.12
C ASP A 125 7.25 6.70 11.33
N GLY A 126 6.75 7.72 10.61
CA GLY A 126 7.55 8.61 9.79
C GLY A 126 8.02 7.98 8.47
N ASN A 127 7.60 6.75 8.18
CA ASN A 127 7.90 6.08 6.92
C ASN A 127 7.19 6.80 5.78
N THR A 128 7.89 6.93 4.65
CA THR A 128 7.32 7.38 3.38
C THR A 128 7.11 6.19 2.44
N PRO A 129 6.36 6.32 1.34
CA PRO A 129 6.15 5.21 0.39
C PRO A 129 7.43 4.53 -0.10
N ILE A 130 8.56 5.26 -0.19
CA ILE A 130 9.85 4.67 -0.58
C ILE A 130 10.43 3.79 0.53
N HIS A 131 10.19 4.09 1.82
CA HIS A 131 10.57 3.21 2.93
C HIS A 131 9.84 1.86 2.82
N THR A 132 8.53 1.89 2.63
CA THR A 132 7.72 0.68 2.47
C THR A 132 8.15 -0.10 1.22
N ALA A 133 8.35 0.56 0.07
CA ALA A 133 8.82 -0.13 -1.13
C ALA A 133 10.21 -0.77 -0.96
N SER A 134 11.13 -0.10 -0.27
CA SER A 134 12.47 -0.64 0.03
C SER A 134 12.41 -1.82 1.00
N ALA A 135 11.57 -1.76 2.05
CA ALA A 135 11.35 -2.87 2.97
C ALA A 135 10.84 -4.14 2.29
N HIS A 136 10.11 -3.99 1.18
CA HIS A 136 9.60 -5.10 0.38
C HIS A 136 10.51 -5.51 -0.78
N GLY A 137 11.58 -4.75 -1.08
CA GLY A 137 12.44 -4.99 -2.22
C GLY A 137 11.80 -4.64 -3.58
N ASP A 138 10.76 -3.80 -3.61
CA ASP A 138 10.02 -3.45 -4.83
C ASP A 138 10.78 -2.41 -5.68
N MET A 139 11.81 -2.86 -6.39
CA MET A 139 12.78 -2.02 -7.10
C MET A 139 12.21 -1.04 -8.11
N ASP A 140 11.25 -1.51 -8.89
CA ASP A 140 10.63 -0.68 -9.91
C ASP A 140 9.85 0.46 -9.25
N VAL A 141 9.21 0.20 -8.10
CA VAL A 141 8.48 1.21 -7.32
C VAL A 141 9.45 2.19 -6.67
N VAL A 142 10.53 1.72 -6.05
CA VAL A 142 11.57 2.59 -5.47
C VAL A 142 12.13 3.54 -6.53
N LYS A 143 12.53 3.02 -7.70
CA LYS A 143 13.01 3.83 -8.81
C LYS A 143 11.98 4.84 -9.26
N PHE A 144 10.74 4.40 -9.43
CA PHE A 144 9.65 5.26 -9.88
C PHE A 144 9.40 6.41 -8.88
N LEU A 145 9.37 6.13 -7.58
CA LEU A 145 9.16 7.16 -6.55
C LEU A 145 10.31 8.18 -6.53
N LEU A 146 11.56 7.75 -6.69
CA LEU A 146 12.71 8.66 -6.81
C LEU A 146 12.59 9.59 -8.03
N GLU A 147 12.15 9.07 -9.17
CA GLU A 147 11.90 9.87 -10.38
C GLU A 147 10.75 10.87 -10.20
N HIS A 148 9.91 10.67 -9.17
CA HIS A 148 8.76 11.52 -8.83
C HIS A 148 8.96 12.30 -7.52
N GLY A 149 10.21 12.51 -7.11
CA GLY A 149 10.57 13.47 -6.06
C GLY A 149 10.70 12.88 -4.65
N ALA A 150 10.58 11.56 -4.47
CA ALA A 150 10.92 10.93 -3.20
C ALA A 150 12.43 11.06 -2.90
N TYR A 151 12.76 11.11 -1.61
CA TYR A 151 14.15 11.21 -1.16
C TYR A 151 14.67 9.86 -0.67
N LEU A 152 15.85 9.49 -1.16
CA LEU A 152 16.49 8.21 -0.84
C LEU A 152 17.10 8.16 0.57
N ASP A 153 17.42 9.33 1.11
CA ASP A 153 18.04 9.52 2.43
C ASP A 153 17.07 10.12 3.45
N GLU A 154 15.76 10.15 3.13
CA GLU A 154 14.77 10.55 4.13
C GLU A 154 14.83 9.58 5.30
N ALA A 155 14.83 10.10 6.51
CA ALA A 155 14.79 9.31 7.71
C ALA A 155 13.35 9.21 8.24
N ASP A 156 12.97 8.01 8.66
CA ASP A 156 11.76 7.76 9.45
C ASP A 156 11.90 8.28 10.89
N ALA A 157 10.92 7.97 11.75
CA ALA A 157 10.88 8.47 13.12
C ALA A 157 12.00 7.93 14.04
N ILE A 158 12.73 6.89 13.62
CA ILE A 158 13.85 6.30 14.39
C ILE A 158 15.20 6.46 13.66
N GLY A 159 15.23 7.27 12.61
CA GLY A 159 16.44 7.55 11.84
C GLY A 159 16.77 6.50 10.80
N GLN A 160 15.86 5.58 10.47
CA GLN A 160 16.07 4.61 9.40
C GLN A 160 15.82 5.26 8.04
N THR A 161 16.75 5.03 7.12
CA THR A 161 16.59 5.41 5.70
C THR A 161 16.03 4.22 4.91
N PRO A 162 15.44 4.44 3.71
CA PRO A 162 15.04 3.35 2.82
C PRO A 162 16.14 2.32 2.56
N LEU A 163 17.41 2.75 2.47
CA LEU A 163 18.57 1.86 2.33
C LEU A 163 18.77 0.91 3.53
N MET A 164 18.40 1.32 4.74
CA MET A 164 18.52 0.49 5.95
C MET A 164 17.41 -0.55 6.06
N LEU A 165 16.25 -0.26 5.45
CA LEU A 165 15.09 -1.14 5.43
C LEU A 165 15.18 -2.18 4.32
N ASP A 166 16.09 -2.02 3.36
CA ASP A 166 16.35 -3.03 2.34
C ASP A 166 16.52 -4.41 2.99
N ALA A 167 15.64 -5.34 2.61
CA ALA A 167 15.58 -6.69 3.17
C ALA A 167 16.81 -7.55 2.83
N GLY A 168 17.84 -6.98 2.17
CA GLY A 168 19.14 -7.60 1.92
C GLY A 168 19.10 -8.75 0.92
N SER A 169 17.92 -9.03 0.33
CA SER A 169 17.73 -10.06 -0.67
C SER A 169 18.11 -9.60 -2.08
N ASP A 170 18.20 -8.29 -2.29
CA ASP A 170 18.50 -7.70 -3.58
C ASP A 170 19.81 -6.89 -3.54
N LEU A 171 20.95 -7.56 -3.77
CA LEU A 171 22.25 -6.89 -3.87
C LEU A 171 22.29 -5.86 -5.03
N ASP A 172 21.41 -6.00 -6.03
CA ASP A 172 21.28 -5.00 -7.09
C ASP A 172 20.51 -3.76 -6.59
N LEU A 173 19.55 -3.89 -5.66
CA LEU A 173 18.93 -2.76 -4.93
C LEU A 173 20.02 -1.95 -4.23
N LEU A 174 20.78 -2.61 -3.35
CA LEU A 174 21.87 -1.97 -2.61
C LEU A 174 22.82 -1.24 -3.56
N ARG A 175 23.33 -1.93 -4.58
CA ARG A 175 24.27 -1.32 -5.55
C ARG A 175 23.67 -0.11 -6.26
N ARG A 176 22.41 -0.17 -6.68
CA ARG A 176 21.76 0.93 -7.41
C ARG A 176 21.46 2.12 -6.49
N LEU A 177 21.12 1.89 -5.23
CA LEU A 177 20.95 2.97 -4.26
C LEU A 177 22.30 3.67 -4.01
N LEU A 178 23.39 2.91 -3.90
CA LEU A 178 24.76 3.45 -3.81
C LEU A 178 25.15 4.26 -5.04
N ASP A 179 24.88 3.75 -6.24
CA ASP A 179 25.15 4.46 -7.50
C ASP A 179 24.34 5.77 -7.61
N ARG A 180 23.21 5.87 -6.91
CA ARG A 180 22.40 7.09 -6.79
C ARG A 180 22.78 8.00 -5.62
N GLY A 181 23.85 7.68 -4.90
CA GLY A 181 24.41 8.52 -3.84
C GLY A 181 23.77 8.33 -2.48
N ALA A 182 23.05 7.22 -2.25
CA ALA A 182 22.50 6.91 -0.92
C ALA A 182 23.59 6.93 0.15
N SER A 183 23.28 7.52 1.30
CA SER A 183 24.24 7.67 2.39
C SER A 183 24.46 6.34 3.12
N VAL A 184 25.54 5.64 2.76
CA VAL A 184 25.97 4.38 3.43
C VAL A 184 26.27 4.52 4.91
N ASN A 185 26.63 5.73 5.33
CA ASN A 185 27.04 6.04 6.69
C ASN A 185 25.93 6.77 7.46
N ALA A 186 24.71 6.85 6.89
CA ALA A 186 23.54 7.27 7.65
C ALA A 186 23.45 6.42 8.92
N ARG A 187 23.01 7.05 10.01
CA ARG A 187 22.89 6.44 11.32
C ARG A 187 21.49 6.64 11.84
N THR A 188 20.90 5.57 12.36
CA THR A 188 19.69 5.66 13.17
C THR A 188 19.96 6.43 14.46
N ASP A 189 18.90 6.77 15.19
CA ASP A 189 19.03 7.40 16.51
C ASP A 189 19.79 6.53 17.51
N ALA A 190 19.79 5.21 17.31
CA ALA A 190 20.59 4.25 18.07
C ALA A 190 22.06 4.13 17.58
N GLY A 191 22.45 4.90 16.56
CA GLY A 191 23.79 4.93 15.97
C GLY A 191 24.06 3.81 14.97
N TRP A 192 23.04 3.04 14.55
CA TRP A 192 23.19 1.90 13.66
C TRP A 192 23.30 2.36 12.20
N THR A 193 24.19 1.74 11.43
CA THR A 193 24.35 1.97 9.98
C THR A 193 23.63 0.91 9.16
N SER A 194 23.38 1.16 7.87
CA SER A 194 22.81 0.15 6.95
C SER A 194 23.61 -1.16 6.93
N LEU A 195 24.95 -1.09 7.01
CA LEU A 195 25.80 -2.27 7.10
C LEU A 195 25.54 -3.11 8.35
N TYR A 196 25.19 -2.48 9.48
CA TYR A 196 24.92 -3.17 10.74
C TYR A 196 23.58 -3.92 10.66
N HIS A 197 22.55 -3.27 10.09
CA HIS A 197 21.27 -3.91 9.81
C HIS A 197 21.39 -5.09 8.83
N ALA A 198 22.17 -4.95 7.75
CA ALA A 198 22.38 -6.02 6.78
C ALA A 198 22.99 -7.31 7.38
N ILE A 199 23.76 -7.18 8.47
CA ILE A 199 24.36 -8.32 9.17
C ILE A 199 23.37 -8.99 10.14
N GLN A 200 22.40 -8.27 10.68
CA GLN A 200 21.45 -8.80 11.66
C GLN A 200 20.40 -9.74 11.04
N TRP A 201 20.15 -9.62 9.74
CA TRP A 201 19.18 -10.44 8.99
C TRP A 201 19.83 -11.63 8.24
N LEU A 202 21.14 -11.87 8.43
CA LEU A 202 21.88 -13.07 7.99
C LEU A 202 21.86 -14.16 9.08
#